data_AF-A0A7W2RY36-F1
#
_entry.id   AF-A0A7W2RY36-F1
#
_cell.length_a   1.000
_cell.length_b   1.000
_cell.length_c   1.000
_cell.angle_alpha   90.00
_cell.angle_beta   90.00
_cell.angle_gamma   90.00
#
_symmetry.space_group_name_H-M   'P 1'
#
loop_
_entity.id
_entity.type
_entity.pdbx_description
1 polymer ?
#
loop_
_entity_poly.entity_id
_entity_poly.type
_entity_poly.pdbx_seq_one_letter_code
_entity_poly.pdbx_strand_id
1 'polypeptide(L)'
;MIDLIKEELVRVREELKSKTETEFEALKTDMLTEEYVVFGKKFPLIAWCEEDSDSSLVVIIEIRKKHFLGSFTSYQQGFRYKNGECINLSEEQLWEYD
;
A
#
# COMPACT_ATOMS: atom_id res chain seq x y z
N MET A 1 6.94 -8.75 15.21
CA MET A 1 5.72 -7.91 15.04
C MET A 1 5.90 -6.92 13.91
N ILE A 2 7.01 -6.19 13.85
CA ILE A 2 7.34 -5.35 12.69
C ILE A 2 7.52 -6.21 11.44
N ASP A 3 8.33 -7.27 11.52
CA ASP A 3 8.57 -8.18 10.39
C ASP A 3 7.27 -8.79 9.87
N LEU A 4 6.35 -9.13 10.77
CA LEU A 4 5.03 -9.69 10.43
C LEU A 4 4.13 -8.68 9.71
N ILE A 5 4.14 -7.41 10.13
CA ILE A 5 3.39 -6.35 9.42
C ILE A 5 3.99 -6.15 8.02
N LYS A 6 5.32 -6.21 7.90
CA LYS A 6 6.01 -6.11 6.60
C LYS A 6 5.71 -7.30 5.69
N GLU A 7 5.72 -8.52 6.21
CA GLU A 7 5.33 -9.73 5.46
C GLU A 7 3.90 -9.64 4.94
N GLU A 8 2.97 -9.16 5.77
CA GLU A 8 1.58 -9.02 5.36
C GLU A 8 1.40 -7.91 4.31
N LEU A 9 2.11 -6.78 4.45
CA LEU A 9 2.12 -5.75 3.41
C LEU A 9 2.64 -6.28 2.07
N VAL A 10 3.67 -7.10 2.08
CA VAL A 10 4.18 -7.75 0.86
C VAL A 10 3.11 -8.65 0.26
N ARG A 11 2.39 -9.43 1.07
CA ARG A 11 1.30 -10.28 0.59
C ARG A 11 0.19 -9.45 -0.07
N VAL A 12 -0.29 -8.40 0.59
CA VAL A 12 -1.33 -7.51 0.05
C VAL A 12 -0.86 -6.83 -1.24
N ARG A 13 0.41 -6.43 -1.33
CA ARG A 13 1.00 -5.90 -2.56
C ARG A 13 0.91 -6.90 -3.71
N GLU A 14 1.28 -8.15 -3.48
CA GLU A 14 1.19 -9.18 -4.52
C GLU A 14 -0.27 -9.50 -4.90
N GLU A 15 -1.22 -9.46 -3.95
CA GLU A 15 -2.64 -9.60 -4.24
C GLU A 15 -3.14 -8.44 -5.12
N LEU A 16 -2.80 -7.18 -4.79
CA LEU A 16 -3.23 -6.02 -5.58
C LEU A 16 -2.67 -6.02 -6.99
N LYS A 17 -1.45 -6.52 -7.24
CA LYS A 17 -0.89 -6.62 -8.60
C LYS A 17 -1.71 -7.51 -9.55
N SER A 18 -2.56 -8.38 -9.03
CA SER A 18 -3.45 -9.21 -9.86
C SER A 18 -4.68 -8.45 -10.38
N LYS A 19 -4.92 -7.23 -9.87
CA LYS A 19 -6.01 -6.37 -10.29
C LYS A 19 -5.74 -5.73 -11.64
N THR A 20 -6.81 -5.23 -12.24
CA THR A 20 -6.79 -4.53 -13.52
C THR A 20 -6.43 -3.05 -13.35
N GLU A 21 -5.99 -2.43 -14.45
CA GLU A 21 -5.74 -0.98 -14.51
C GLU A 21 -6.97 -0.15 -14.09
N THR A 22 -8.17 -0.56 -14.50
CA THR A 22 -9.42 0.10 -14.10
C THR A 22 -9.66 0.02 -12.59
N GLU A 23 -9.28 -1.08 -11.95
CA GLU A 23 -9.34 -1.20 -10.49
C GLU A 23 -8.30 -0.32 -9.79
N PHE A 24 -7.10 -0.14 -10.38
CA PHE A 24 -6.13 0.81 -9.86
C PHE A 24 -6.61 2.26 -10.00
N GLU A 25 -7.18 2.61 -11.15
CA GLU A 25 -7.79 3.93 -11.38
C GLU A 25 -8.91 4.23 -10.37
N ALA A 26 -9.72 3.22 -10.02
CA ALA A 26 -10.74 3.39 -8.99
C ALA A 26 -10.15 3.81 -7.63
N LEU A 27 -8.96 3.29 -7.28
CA LEU A 27 -8.24 3.64 -6.05
C LEU A 27 -7.72 5.08 -6.00
N LYS A 28 -7.70 5.82 -7.13
CA LYS A 28 -7.42 7.27 -7.12
C LYS A 28 -8.54 8.07 -6.45
N THR A 29 -9.78 7.56 -6.54
CA THR A 29 -10.98 8.24 -6.04
C THR A 29 -11.56 7.59 -4.79
N ASP A 30 -11.44 6.27 -4.66
CA ASP A 30 -11.98 5.49 -3.55
C ASP A 30 -10.87 4.63 -2.95
N MET A 31 -10.22 5.15 -1.92
CA MET A 31 -9.12 4.45 -1.25
C MET A 31 -9.65 3.19 -0.58
N LEU A 32 -8.95 2.08 -0.75
CA LEU A 32 -9.21 0.88 0.03
C LEU A 32 -8.89 1.19 1.50
N THR A 33 -9.90 1.08 2.37
CA THR A 33 -9.72 1.27 3.81
C THR A 33 -10.31 0.07 4.55
N GLU A 34 -9.43 -0.78 5.08
CA GLU A 34 -9.83 -2.00 5.76
C GLU A 34 -9.17 -2.14 7.13
N GLU A 35 -9.79 -2.93 8.02
CA GLU A 35 -9.15 -3.36 9.26
C GLU A 35 -8.53 -4.75 9.06
N TYR A 36 -7.22 -4.83 9.15
CA TYR A 36 -6.49 -6.06 8.92
C TYR A 36 -6.02 -6.69 10.23
N VAL A 37 -6.17 -8.02 10.37
CA VAL A 37 -5.80 -8.73 11.59
C VAL A 37 -4.42 -9.35 11.45
N VAL A 38 -3.44 -8.80 12.15
CA VAL A 38 -2.09 -9.39 12.28
C VAL A 38 -1.96 -9.97 13.68
N PHE A 39 -1.95 -11.31 13.78
CA PHE A 39 -1.86 -12.06 15.04
C PHE A 39 -2.86 -11.61 16.13
N GLY A 40 -4.14 -11.48 15.75
CA GLY A 40 -5.22 -11.14 16.66
C GLY A 40 -5.30 -9.65 17.03
N LYS A 41 -4.45 -8.80 16.47
CA LYS A 41 -4.55 -7.34 16.58
C LYS A 41 -5.00 -6.74 15.27
N LYS A 42 -5.92 -5.79 15.34
CA LYS A 42 -6.44 -5.04 14.20
C LYS A 42 -5.52 -3.85 13.89
N PHE A 43 -5.19 -3.67 12.63
CA PHE A 43 -4.43 -2.55 12.12
C PHE A 43 -5.17 -1.96 10.92
N PRO A 44 -5.35 -0.64 10.84
CA PRO A 44 -5.83 0.01 9.64
C PRO A 44 -4.86 -0.27 8.48
N LEU A 45 -5.40 -0.79 7.38
CA LEU A 45 -4.76 -0.91 6.09
C LEU A 45 -5.40 0.09 5.14
N ILE A 46 -4.58 0.86 4.46
CA ILE A 46 -4.99 1.85 3.47
C ILE A 46 -4.26 1.53 2.18
N ALA A 47 -4.97 1.45 1.06
CA ALA A 47 -4.33 1.41 -0.25
C ALA A 47 -4.95 2.45 -1.18
N TRP A 48 -4.11 3.19 -1.88
CA TRP A 48 -4.52 4.24 -2.81
C TRP A 48 -3.65 4.22 -4.05
N CYS A 49 -4.11 4.93 -5.08
CA CYS A 49 -3.37 5.07 -6.33
C CYS A 49 -3.15 6.55 -6.67
N GLU A 50 -1.98 6.85 -7.20
CA GLU A 50 -1.62 8.15 -7.76
C GLU A 50 -1.12 7.98 -9.19
N GLU A 51 -1.22 9.04 -9.99
CA GLU A 51 -0.67 9.06 -11.34
C GLU A 51 0.64 9.83 -11.34
N ASP A 52 1.70 9.19 -11.84
CA ASP A 52 3.01 9.81 -12.01
C ASP A 52 3.07 10.61 -13.32
N SER A 53 4.03 11.52 -13.41
CA SER A 53 4.30 12.40 -14.56
C SER A 53 4.49 11.68 -15.90
N ASP A 54 4.85 10.39 -15.88
CA ASP A 54 5.04 9.56 -17.06
C ASP A 54 3.79 8.73 -17.44
N SER A 55 2.63 9.07 -16.85
CA SER A 55 1.35 8.35 -16.95
C SER A 55 1.39 6.92 -16.40
N SER A 56 2.35 6.61 -15.51
CA SER A 56 2.29 5.37 -14.74
C SER A 56 1.36 5.52 -13.54
N LEU A 57 0.76 4.41 -13.12
CA LEU A 57 -0.03 4.34 -11.91
C LEU A 57 0.84 3.85 -10.77
N VAL A 58 0.89 4.61 -9.70
CA VAL A 58 1.62 4.23 -8.49
C VAL A 58 0.59 3.80 -7.45
N VAL A 59 0.67 2.55 -7.01
CA VAL A 59 -0.20 2.01 -5.96
C VAL A 59 0.61 1.93 -4.67
N ILE A 60 0.13 2.63 -3.64
CA ILE A 60 0.73 2.65 -2.31
C ILE A 60 -0.19 1.90 -1.34
N ILE A 61 0.42 1.14 -0.43
CA ILE A 61 -0.26 0.32 0.56
C ILE A 61 0.41 0.60 1.90
N GLU A 62 -0.39 1.00 2.88
CA GLU A 62 0.07 1.41 4.18
C GLU A 62 -0.66 0.63 5.28
N ILE A 63 0.08 0.11 6.25
CA ILE A 63 -0.47 -0.35 7.53
C ILE A 63 -0.04 0.62 8.63
N ARG A 64 -1.00 1.15 9.38
CA ARG A 64 -0.74 2.06 10.50
C ARG A 64 -0.82 1.33 11.84
N LYS A 65 0.26 1.38 12.62
CA LYS A 65 0.27 0.89 14.00
C LYS A 65 0.10 2.05 14.98
N LYS A 66 -1.05 2.11 15.66
CA LYS A 66 -1.32 3.10 16.71
C LYS A 66 -0.51 2.80 17.98
N HIS A 67 0.09 3.83 18.56
CA HIS A 67 0.77 3.80 19.86
C HIS A 67 -0.07 4.45 20.95
N PHE A 68 0.32 4.23 22.21
CA PHE A 68 -0.42 4.62 23.41
C PHE A 68 -0.69 6.14 23.52
N LEU A 69 0.16 6.99 22.91
CA LEU A 69 0.04 8.45 22.93
C LEU A 69 -0.61 9.03 21.65
N GLY A 70 -1.26 8.20 20.84
CA GLY A 70 -1.93 8.63 19.61
C GLY A 70 -1.00 8.85 18.41
N SER A 71 0.30 8.63 18.55
CA SER A 71 1.23 8.53 17.42
C SER A 71 1.00 7.23 16.64
N PHE A 72 1.43 7.22 15.38
CA PHE A 72 1.40 6.05 14.52
C PHE A 72 2.81 5.71 14.05
N THR A 73 3.08 4.42 13.85
CA THR A 73 4.14 4.00 12.93
C THR A 73 3.48 3.50 11.67
N SER A 74 3.84 4.12 10.55
CA SER A 74 3.44 3.68 9.22
C SER A 74 4.43 2.68 8.67
N TYR A 75 3.90 1.67 8.01
CA TYR A 75 4.67 0.70 7.25
C TYR A 75 4.10 0.70 5.84
N GLN A 76 4.95 0.94 4.84
CA GLN A 76 4.53 1.10 3.46
C GLN A 76 5.14 0.02 2.57
N GLN A 77 4.38 -0.34 1.54
CA GLN A 77 4.82 -1.05 0.35
C GLN A 77 4.11 -0.42 -0.85
N GLY A 78 4.66 -0.59 -2.04
CA GLY A 78 4.02 -0.10 -3.24
C GLY A 78 4.62 -0.67 -4.50
N PHE A 79 3.95 -0.40 -5.61
CA PHE A 79 4.41 -0.75 -6.95
C PHE A 79 3.94 0.28 -7.96
N ARG A 80 4.73 0.45 -9.01
CA ARG A 80 4.35 1.17 -10.22
C ARG A 80 3.76 0.19 -11.23
N TYR A 81 2.63 0.54 -11.80
CA TYR A 81 1.98 -0.15 -12.90
C TYR A 81 2.07 0.71 -14.17
N LYS A 82 2.50 0.11 -15.28
CA LYS A 82 2.49 0.75 -16.59
C LYS A 82 2.37 -0.31 -17.68
N ASN A 83 1.38 -0.19 -18.57
CA ASN A 83 1.20 -1.07 -19.73
C ASN A 83 1.21 -2.58 -19.39
N GLY A 84 0.60 -2.97 -18.28
CA GLY A 84 0.56 -4.37 -17.83
C GLY A 84 1.77 -4.83 -17.02
N GLU A 85 2.80 -4.00 -16.85
CA GLU A 85 3.97 -4.32 -16.03
C GLU A 85 3.84 -3.73 -14.62
N CYS A 86 4.14 -4.53 -13.60
CA CYS A 86 4.19 -4.11 -12.20
C CYS A 86 5.63 -4.15 -11.68
N ILE A 87 6.16 -3.01 -11.23
CA ILE A 87 7.50 -2.87 -10.68
C ILE A 87 7.39 -2.44 -9.22
N ASN A 88 7.95 -3.23 -8.30
CA ASN A 88 7.98 -2.88 -6.88
C ASN A 88 8.78 -1.60 -6.65
N LEU A 89 8.26 -0.73 -5.79
CA LEU A 89 9.00 0.43 -5.32
C LEU A 89 10.01 0.02 -4.24
N SER A 90 11.18 0.64 -4.24
CA SER A 90 12.12 0.57 -3.13
C SER A 90 11.65 1.41 -1.93
N GLU A 91 12.29 1.23 -0.77
CA GLU A 91 11.97 2.02 0.42
C GLU A 91 12.22 3.52 0.19
N GLU A 92 13.28 3.88 -0.54
CA GLU A 92 13.60 5.27 -0.87
C GLU A 92 12.57 5.90 -1.81
N GLN A 93 12.03 5.13 -2.76
CA GLN A 93 10.98 5.62 -3.67
C GLN A 93 9.65 5.84 -2.94
N LEU A 94 9.38 5.07 -1.88
CA LEU A 94 8.17 5.21 -1.07
C LEU A 94 8.17 6.49 -0.22
N TRP A 95 9.34 7.08 0.09
CA TRP A 95 9.43 8.34 0.85
C TRP A 95 8.80 9.54 0.15
N GLU A 96 8.57 9.45 -1.16
CA GLU A 96 7.83 10.49 -1.90
C GLU A 96 6.33 10.50 -1.57
N TYR A 97 5.84 9.48 -0.85
CA TYR A 97 4.42 9.21 -0.57
C TYR A 97 4.10 9.07 0.93
N ASP A 98 5.03 9.43 1.83
CA ASP A 98 4.86 9.41 3.31
C ASP A 98 4.43 10.77 3.89
#